data_AF-G5HQK0-F1
#
_entry.id   AF-G5HQK0-F1
#
_cell.length_a   1.000
_cell.length_b   1.000
_cell.length_c   1.000
_cell.angle_alpha   90.00
_cell.angle_beta   90.00
_cell.angle_gamma   90.00
#
_symmetry.space_group_name_H-M   'P 1'
#
loop_
_entity.id
_entity.type
_entity.pdbx_description
1 polymer ?
#
loop_
_entity_poly.entity_id
_entity_poly.type
_entity_poly.pdbx_seq_one_letter_code
_entity_poly.pdbx_strand_id
1 'polypeptide(L)' 'MKGETRILLRVEQTEDGTIKLSKVIEYGNGTRVMVPIIRDGSVKWFDDTKLIKTEYRK' A
#
# COMPACT_ATOMS: atom_id res chain seq x y z
N MET A 1 -18.61 -19.20 2.34
CA MET A 1 -18.79 -18.49 1.06
C MET A 1 -17.44 -17.92 0.65
N LYS A 2 -16.94 -18.22 -0.55
CA LYS A 2 -15.67 -17.65 -1.05
C LYS A 2 -16.02 -16.28 -1.61
N GLY A 3 -15.68 -15.19 -0.91
CA GLY A 3 -15.91 -13.85 -1.42
C GLY A 3 -15.09 -13.60 -2.68
N GLU A 4 -15.56 -12.73 -3.55
CA GLU A 4 -14.82 -12.30 -4.74
C GLU A 4 -13.75 -11.27 -4.35
N THR A 5 -12.58 -11.35 -4.98
CA THR A 5 -11.55 -10.32 -4.82
C THR A 5 -11.92 -9.10 -5.66
N ARG A 6 -11.88 -7.91 -5.06
CA ARG A 6 -12.17 -6.64 -5.74
C ARG A 6 -10.97 -5.72 -5.70
N ILE A 7 -10.78 -5.00 -6.80
CA ILE A 7 -9.75 -3.97 -6.93
C ILE A 7 -10.46 -2.64 -7.15
N LEU A 8 -10.15 -1.66 -6.30
CA LEU A 8 -10.72 -0.33 -6.36
C LEU A 8 -9.61 0.73 -6.41
N LEU A 9 -9.93 1.87 -7.01
CA LEU A 9 -9.13 3.09 -6.86
C LEU A 9 -9.82 3.99 -5.84
N ARG A 10 -9.06 4.48 -4.87
CA ARG A 10 -9.51 5.44 -3.87
C ARG A 10 -8.79 6.77 -4.10
N VAL A 11 -9.57 7.84 -4.14
CA VAL A 11 -9.09 9.22 -4.19
C VAL A 11 -9.56 9.91 -2.91
N GLU A 12 -8.64 10.56 -2.21
CA GLU A 12 -8.94 11.28 -0.98
C GLU A 12 -8.29 12.67 -1.05
N GLN A 13 -9.09 13.70 -0.80
CA GLN A 13 -8.58 15.05 -0.61
C GLN A 13 -8.25 15.24 0.87
N THR A 14 -7.02 15.63 1.18
CA THR A 14 -6.56 15.87 2.55
C THR A 14 -6.84 17.30 3.00
N GLU A 15 -6.75 17.53 4.30
CA GLU A 15 -7.05 18.84 4.94
C GLU A 15 -6.18 19.99 4.39
N ASP A 16 -4.95 19.69 3.96
CA ASP A 16 -4.02 20.63 3.31
C ASP A 16 -4.31 20.87 1.81
N GLY A 17 -5.38 20.29 1.28
CA GLY A 17 -5.77 20.41 -0.13
C GLY A 17 -5.02 19.48 -1.09
N THR A 18 -4.15 18.61 -0.58
CA THR A 18 -3.45 17.61 -1.39
C THR A 18 -4.39 16.46 -1.79
N ILE A 19 -4.16 15.83 -2.94
CA ILE A 19 -4.88 14.62 -3.34
C ILE A 19 -3.99 13.40 -3.07
N LYS A 20 -4.52 12.43 -2.33
CA LYS A 20 -3.93 11.10 -2.12
C LYS A 20 -4.65 10.07 -2.97
N LEU A 21 -3.87 9.28 -3.71
CA LEU A 21 -4.34 8.15 -4.51
C LEU A 21 -3.92 6.85 -3.86
N SER A 22 -4.80 5.85 -3.89
CA SER A 22 -4.48 4.52 -3.40
C SER A 22 -5.23 3.44 -4.16
N LYS A 23 -4.59 2.29 -4.34
CA LYS A 23 -5.23 1.07 -4.85
C LYS A 23 -5.68 0.24 -3.66
N VAL A 24 -6.95 -0.11 -3.61
CA VAL A 24 -7.52 -0.95 -2.55
C VAL A 24 -7.78 -2.34 -3.11
N ILE A 25 -7.25 -3.35 -2.41
CA ILE A 25 -7.47 -4.76 -2.70
C ILE A 25 -8.32 -5.31 -1.56
N GLU A 26 -9.54 -5.70 -1.87
CA GLU A 26 -10.44 -6.39 -0.96
C GLU A 26 -10.44 -7.87 -1.31
N TYR A 27 -9.93 -8.69 -0.40
CA TYR A 27 -9.87 -10.14 -0.56
C TYR A 27 -11.21 -10.77 -0.23
N GLY A 28 -11.46 -11.94 -0.79
CA GLY A 28 -12.69 -12.71 -0.53
C GLY A 28 -12.94 -13.11 0.92
N ASN A 29 -11.94 -12.96 1.80
CA ASN A 29 -12.05 -13.16 3.24
C ASN A 29 -12.39 -11.87 4.01
N GLY A 30 -12.66 -10.76 3.31
CA GLY A 30 -12.95 -9.45 3.89
C GLY A 30 -11.71 -8.63 4.28
N THR A 31 -10.49 -9.17 4.13
CA THR A 31 -9.26 -8.42 4.37
C THR A 31 -9.10 -7.32 3.33
N ARG A 32 -8.75 -6.11 3.76
CA ARG A 32 -8.52 -4.96 2.88
C ARG A 32 -7.08 -4.49 2.99
N VAL A 33 -6.41 -4.38 1.85
CA VAL A 33 -5.05 -3.83 1.74
C VAL A 33 -5.11 -2.57 0.90
N MET A 34 -4.51 -1.50 1.40
CA MET A 34 -4.43 -0.22 0.72
C MET A 34 -2.98 0.06 0.33
N VAL A 35 -2.74 0.24 -0.95
CA VAL A 35 -1.42 0.52 -1.52
C VAL A 35 -1.38 1.98 -1.97
N PRO A 36 -0.56 2.85 -1.35
CA PRO A 36 -0.48 4.24 -1.72
C PRO A 36 0.18 4.40 -3.09
N ILE A 37 -0.41 5.25 -3.94
CA ILE A 37 0.15 5.67 -5.23
C ILE A 37 0.73 7.07 -4.99
N ILE A 38 2.05 7.20 -5.13
CA ILE A 38 2.70 8.50 -4.96
C ILE A 38 2.50 9.38 -6.21
N ARG A 39 2.83 10.67 -6.11
CA ARG A 39 2.44 11.70 -7.09
C ARG A 39 2.87 11.41 -8.53
N ASP A 40 3.96 10.66 -8.72
CA ASP A 40 4.47 10.25 -10.04
C ASP A 40 3.81 8.97 -10.59
N GLY A 41 2.83 8.41 -9.88
CA GLY A 41 2.14 7.17 -10.25
C GLY A 41 2.83 5.89 -9.79
N SER A 42 3.99 5.97 -9.15
CA SER A 42 4.69 4.80 -8.64
C SER A 42 4.19 4.36 -7.25
N VAL A 43 4.60 3.16 -6.84
CA VAL A 43 4.39 2.64 -5.49
C VAL A 43 5.76 2.46 -4.86
N LYS A 44 6.04 3.15 -3.77
CA LYS A 44 7.28 2.99 -3.02
C LYS A 44 7.14 1.81 -2.06
N TRP A 45 7.73 0.67 -2.43
CA TRP A 45 7.86 -0.47 -1.53
C TRP A 45 8.92 -0.20 -0.47
N PHE A 46 8.70 -0.74 0.73
CA PHE A 46 9.74 -0.77 1.74
C PHE A 46 10.85 -1.74 1.28
N ASP A 47 12.09 -1.37 1.54
CA ASP A 47 13.26 -2.18 1.16
C ASP A 47 13.62 -3.12 2.30
N ASP A 48 13.24 -4.39 2.15
CA ASP A 48 13.40 -5.43 3.18
C ASP A 48 14.87 -5.68 3.54
N THR A 49 15.82 -5.32 2.68
CA THR A 49 17.25 -5.40 3.01
C THR A 49 17.62 -4.54 4.21
N LYS A 50 16.84 -3.48 4.49
CA LYS A 50 17.02 -2.62 5.66
C LYS A 50 16.59 -3.25 6.97
N LEU A 51 15.84 -4.38 6.94
CA LEU A 51 15.48 -5.13 8.13
C LEU A 51 16.59 -6.10 8.56
N ILE A 52 17.53 -6.40 7.66
CA ILE A 52 18.66 -7.26 7.96
C ILE A 52 19.66 -6.42 8.76
N LYS A 53 19.64 -6.56 10.09
CA LYS A 53 20.76 -6.10 10.91
C LYS A 53 21.99 -6.94 10.56
N THR A 54 22.93 -6.36 9.83
CA THR A 54 24.25 -6.94 9.68
C THR A 54 24.99 -6.79 11.01
N GLU A 55 24.84 -7.76 11.91
CA GLU A 55 25.77 -7.88 13.03
C GLU A 55 27.13 -8.31 12.47
N TYR A 56 27.98 -7.33 12.16
CA TYR A 56 29.39 -7.58 11.94
C TYR A 56 30.00 -8.04 13.27
N ARG A 57 30.04 -9.35 13.48
CA ARG A 57 30.82 -9.96 14.54
C ARG A 57 32.28 -9.99 14.06
N LYS A 58 33.09 -9.06 14.56
CA LYS A 58 34.56 -9.13 14.46
C LYS A 58 35.11 -10.20 15.39
#